data_AF-M5TAN3-F1
#
_entry.id   AF-M5TAN3-F1
#
_cell.length_a   1.000
_cell.length_b   1.000
_cell.length_c   1.000
_cell.angle_alpha   90.00
_cell.angle_beta   90.00
_cell.angle_gamma   90.00
#
_symmetry.space_group_name_H-M   'P 1'
#
loop_
_entity.id
_entity.type
_entity.pdbx_description
1 polymer ?
#
loop_
_entity_poly.entity_id
_entity_poly.type
_entity_poly.pdbx_seq_one_letter_code
_entity_poly.pdbx_strand_id
1 'polypeptide(L)'
;MPDRTTLCVGDRIRLLAVPACDLAQREREIAAGNVNPNATATVIERIIANDPIVTIERVDKFGAAWFEVEFAEADGIHYHSLTILDDESWERLDP
;
A
#
# COMPACT_ATOMS: atom_id res chain seq x y z
N MET A 1 11.01 1.47 -13.91
CA MET A 1 9.75 1.51 -13.13
C MET A 1 9.02 0.21 -13.36
N PRO A 2 8.72 -0.56 -12.31
CA PRO A 2 7.88 -1.75 -12.43
C PRO A 2 6.50 -1.35 -12.99
N ASP A 3 5.92 -2.21 -13.83
CA ASP A 3 4.63 -1.96 -14.50
C ASP A 3 3.54 -2.73 -13.75
N ARG A 4 2.67 -2.00 -13.04
CA ARG A 4 1.62 -2.63 -12.24
C ARG A 4 0.56 -3.34 -13.09
N THR A 5 0.44 -3.00 -14.37
CA THR A 5 -0.55 -3.64 -15.27
C THR A 5 -0.19 -5.09 -15.58
N THR A 6 1.03 -5.51 -15.25
CA THR A 6 1.49 -6.90 -15.37
C THR A 6 1.20 -7.76 -14.14
N LEU A 7 0.66 -7.17 -13.07
CA LEU A 7 0.30 -7.86 -11.84
C LEU A 7 -1.02 -8.61 -12.00
N CYS A 8 -1.03 -9.84 -11.51
CA CYS A 8 -2.18 -10.73 -11.46
C CYS A 8 -2.54 -11.05 -10.01
N VAL A 9 -3.79 -11.48 -9.80
CA VAL A 9 -4.22 -12.04 -8.51
C VAL A 9 -3.32 -13.23 -8.14
N GLY A 10 -2.85 -13.25 -6.90
CA GLY A 10 -1.92 -14.25 -6.37
C GLY A 10 -0.44 -13.89 -6.53
N ASP A 11 -0.09 -12.86 -7.29
CA ASP A 11 1.29 -12.37 -7.34
C ASP A 11 1.71 -11.83 -5.97
N ARG A 12 2.96 -12.08 -5.61
CA ARG A 12 3.58 -11.51 -4.42
C ARG A 12 4.50 -10.38 -4.83
N ILE A 13 4.43 -9.29 -4.08
CA ILE A 13 5.31 -8.13 -4.25
C ILE A 13 5.93 -7.78 -2.91
N ARG A 14 7.07 -7.09 -2.94
CA ARG A 14 7.66 -6.45 -1.77
C ARG A 14 7.48 -4.95 -1.90
N LEU A 15 6.91 -4.31 -0.88
CA LEU A 15 6.90 -2.87 -0.70
C LEU A 15 8.29 -2.40 -0.25
N LEU A 16 8.86 -1.45 -0.97
CA LEU A 16 10.19 -0.90 -0.73
C LEU A 16 10.14 0.44 0.01
N ALA A 17 9.13 1.24 -0.28
CA ALA A 17 8.95 2.57 0.28
C ALA A 17 7.48 3.00 0.21
N VAL A 18 7.16 4.12 0.87
CA VAL A 18 5.90 4.83 0.63
C VAL A 18 6.01 5.60 -0.68
N PRO A 19 5.00 5.56 -1.57
CA PRO A 19 4.93 6.43 -2.72
C PRO A 19 5.07 7.92 -2.38
N ALA A 20 5.82 8.66 -3.20
CA ALA A 20 6.05 10.09 -2.96
C ALA A 20 4.75 10.91 -2.95
N CYS A 21 3.74 10.50 -3.72
CA CYS A 21 2.44 11.18 -3.74
C CYS A 21 1.66 11.00 -2.43
N ASP A 22 1.74 9.84 -1.79
CA ASP A 22 1.09 9.58 -0.50
C ASP A 22 1.77 10.36 0.63
N LEU A 23 3.10 10.48 0.59
CA LEU A 23 3.86 11.35 1.50
C LEU A 23 3.43 12.82 1.35
N ALA A 24 3.41 13.33 0.11
CA ALA A 24 2.99 14.69 -0.19
C ALA A 24 1.51 14.95 0.17
N GLN A 25 0.64 13.95 0.05
CA GLN A 25 -0.73 14.04 0.54
C GLN A 25 -0.76 14.18 2.06
N ARG A 26 -0.09 13.30 2.79
CA ARG A 26 -0.02 13.35 4.26
C ARG A 26 0.51 14.70 4.77
N GLU A 27 1.55 15.24 4.14
CA GLU A 27 2.10 16.56 4.49
C GLU A 27 1.05 17.69 4.35
N ARG A 28 0.26 17.68 3.27
CA ARG A 28 -0.83 18.64 3.06
C ARG A 28 -1.93 18.48 4.11
N GLU A 29 -2.29 17.25 4.46
CA GLU A 29 -3.29 16.96 5.50
C GLU A 29 -2.84 17.45 6.87
N ILE A 30 -1.57 17.21 7.24
CA ILE A 30 -0.96 17.72 8.48
C ILE A 30 -0.99 19.26 8.49
N ALA A 31 -0.58 19.90 7.39
CA ALA A 31 -0.61 21.36 7.27
C ALA A 31 -2.02 21.95 7.40
N ALA A 32 -3.05 21.19 7.02
CA ALA A 32 -4.45 21.55 7.18
C ALA A 32 -5.04 21.21 8.56
N GLY A 33 -4.25 20.62 9.47
CA GLY A 33 -4.72 20.17 10.79
C GLY A 33 -5.51 18.85 10.77
N ASN A 34 -5.54 18.14 9.65
CA ASN A 34 -6.28 16.90 9.44
C ASN A 34 -5.35 15.69 9.62
N VAL A 35 -4.85 15.48 10.84
CA VAL A 35 -3.97 14.34 11.13
C VAL A 35 -4.79 13.05 11.23
N ASN A 36 -4.54 12.09 10.33
CA ASN A 36 -5.19 10.78 10.35
C ASN A 36 -4.16 9.66 10.57
N PRO A 37 -4.24 8.89 11.67
CA PRO A 37 -3.35 7.75 11.90
C PRO A 37 -3.53 6.63 10.87
N ASN A 38 -4.68 6.59 10.19
CA ASN A 38 -5.01 5.62 9.14
C ASN A 38 -4.78 6.18 7.72
N ALA A 39 -4.00 7.25 7.59
CA ALA A 39 -3.57 7.75 6.28
C ALA A 39 -2.74 6.69 5.53
N THR A 40 -2.91 6.60 4.21
CA THR A 40 -2.25 5.62 3.34
C THR A 40 -0.75 5.50 3.59
N ALA A 41 -0.04 6.64 3.66
CA ALA A 41 1.39 6.66 3.93
C ALA A 41 1.76 5.97 5.26
N THR A 42 1.00 6.22 6.33
CA THR A 42 1.22 5.62 7.64
C THR A 42 0.95 4.12 7.62
N VAL A 43 -0.10 3.70 6.91
CA VAL A 43 -0.44 2.27 6.73
C VAL A 43 0.69 1.56 5.98
N ILE A 44 1.20 2.13 4.88
CA ILE A 44 2.32 1.56 4.11
C ILE A 44 3.60 1.46 4.95
N GLU A 45 3.93 2.50 5.73
CA GLU A 45 5.08 2.45 6.66
C GLU A 45 4.96 1.30 7.66
N ARG A 46 3.75 1.06 8.19
CA ARG A 46 3.50 -0.04 9.11
C ARG A 46 3.65 -1.39 8.44
N ILE A 47 3.15 -1.56 7.21
CA ILE A 47 3.35 -2.80 6.44
C ILE A 47 4.85 -3.06 6.27
N ILE A 48 5.59 -2.07 5.76
CA ILE A 48 7.03 -2.19 5.52
C ILE A 48 7.80 -2.55 6.80
N ALA A 49 7.42 -1.96 7.94
CA ALA A 49 8.06 -2.21 9.23
C ALA A 49 7.77 -3.60 9.82
N ASN A 50 6.64 -4.23 9.45
CA ASN A 50 6.23 -5.54 10.00
C ASN A 50 6.52 -6.69 9.02
N ASP A 51 5.87 -6.68 7.86
CA ASP A 51 6.09 -7.60 6.76
C ASP A 51 5.87 -6.85 5.43
N PRO A 52 6.95 -6.50 4.70
CA PRO A 52 6.83 -5.73 3.48
C PRO A 52 6.29 -6.55 2.31
N ILE A 53 6.07 -7.87 2.47
CA ILE A 53 5.59 -8.72 1.38
C ILE A 53 4.07 -8.81 1.42
N VAL A 54 3.42 -8.45 0.33
CA VAL A 54 1.96 -8.53 0.18
C VAL A 54 1.57 -9.35 -1.05
N THR A 55 0.37 -9.91 -1.02
CA THR A 55 -0.21 -10.66 -2.13
C THR A 55 -1.28 -9.81 -2.81
N ILE A 56 -1.30 -9.81 -4.14
CA ILE A 56 -2.36 -9.16 -4.90
C ILE A 56 -3.64 -9.97 -4.77
N GLU A 57 -4.65 -9.37 -4.15
CA GLU A 57 -5.95 -10.00 -3.88
C GLU A 57 -6.96 -9.75 -5.00
N ARG A 58 -6.87 -8.58 -5.66
CA ARG A 58 -7.75 -8.25 -6.79
C ARG A 58 -7.08 -7.32 -7.79
N VAL A 59 -7.54 -7.40 -9.04
CA VAL A 59 -7.28 -6.39 -10.07
C VAL A 59 -8.64 -5.81 -10.46
N ASP A 60 -8.78 -4.49 -10.40
CA ASP A 60 -10.05 -3.85 -10.73
C ASP A 60 -10.27 -3.72 -12.25
N LYS A 61 -11.46 -3.25 -12.65
CA LYS A 61 -11.84 -3.10 -14.06
C LYS A 61 -10.98 -2.10 -14.85
N PHE A 62 -10.17 -1.29 -14.17
CA PHE A 62 -9.25 -0.33 -14.77
C PHE A 62 -7.81 -0.85 -14.80
N GLY A 63 -7.57 -2.09 -14.36
CA GLY A 63 -6.25 -2.71 -14.32
C GLY A 63 -5.42 -2.32 -13.10
N ALA A 64 -6.00 -1.66 -12.09
CA ALA A 64 -5.27 -1.37 -10.87
C ALA A 64 -5.23 -2.62 -9.99
N ALA A 65 -4.03 -3.04 -9.60
CA ALA A 65 -3.83 -4.13 -8.65
C ALA A 65 -4.02 -3.63 -7.21
N TRP A 66 -4.65 -4.45 -6.38
CA TRP A 66 -4.93 -4.16 -4.99
C TRP A 66 -4.52 -5.33 -4.09
N PHE A 67 -4.05 -4.99 -2.90
CA PHE A 67 -3.80 -5.93 -1.82
C PHE A 67 -4.57 -5.51 -0.57
N GLU A 68 -4.72 -6.43 0.37
CA GLU A 68 -5.41 -6.19 1.63
C GLU A 68 -4.49 -6.54 2.80
N VAL A 69 -4.58 -5.76 3.87
CA VAL A 69 -3.87 -6.02 5.13
C VAL A 69 -4.80 -5.79 6.30
N GLU A 70 -4.57 -6.55 7.36
CA GLU A 70 -5.26 -6.40 8.63
C GLU A 70 -4.27 -6.11 9.76
N PHE A 71 -4.62 -5.19 10.63
CA PHE A 71 -3.87 -4.88 11.84
C PHE A 71 -4.72 -5.16 13.07
N ALA A 72 -4.22 -6.04 13.95
CA ALA A 72 -4.80 -6.24 15.27
C ALA A 72 -4.33 -5.12 16.20
N GLU A 73 -5.28 -4.34 16.71
CA GLU A 73 -5.07 -3.22 17.63
C GLU A 73 -5.91 -3.39 18.90
N ALA A 74 -5.70 -2.50 19.87
CA ALA A 74 -6.38 -2.58 21.16
C ALA A 74 -7.91 -2.41 21.06
N ASP A 75 -8.39 -1.71 20.03
CA ASP A 75 -9.80 -1.42 19.79
C ASP A 75 -10.44 -2.36 18.75
N GLY A 76 -9.67 -3.27 18.13
CA GLY A 76 -10.18 -4.27 17.21
C GLY A 76 -9.24 -4.57 16.05
N ILE A 77 -9.79 -5.22 15.02
CA ILE A 77 -9.07 -5.49 13.77
C ILE A 77 -9.40 -4.39 12.76
N HIS A 78 -8.37 -3.74 12.24
CA HIS A 78 -8.47 -2.71 11.21
C HIS A 78 -8.08 -3.26 9.86
N TYR A 79 -8.98 -3.15 8.89
CA TYR A 79 -8.79 -3.65 7.53
C TYR A 79 -8.44 -2.50 6.59
N HIS A 80 -7.39 -2.67 5.80
CA HIS A 80 -6.98 -1.72 4.77
C HIS A 80 -6.90 -2.40 3.42
N SER A 81 -7.41 -1.73 2.39
CA SER A 81 -7.31 -2.16 1.00
C SER A 81 -6.62 -1.06 0.21
N LEU A 82 -5.48 -1.39 -0.39
CA LEU A 82 -4.54 -0.45 -0.96
C LEU A 82 -4.24 -0.83 -2.41
N THR A 83 -4.08 0.16 -3.28
CA THR A 83 -3.72 -0.07 -4.68
C THR A 83 -2.22 0.12 -4.89
N ILE A 84 -1.67 -0.62 -5.84
CA ILE A 84 -0.29 -0.45 -6.31
C ILE A 84 -0.23 0.72 -7.29
N LEU A 85 0.80 1.53 -7.15
CA LEU A 85 1.08 2.65 -8.05
C LEU A 85 2.17 2.27 -9.05
N ASP A 86 2.14 2.95 -10.19
CA ASP A 86 3.19 2.86 -11.20
C ASP A 86 4.37 3.74 -10.76
N ASP A 87 5.18 3.26 -9.82
CA ASP A 87 6.37 3.92 -9.31
C ASP A 87 7.43 2.90 -8.81
N GLU A 88 8.52 3.36 -8.20
CA GLU A 88 9.61 2.51 -7.70
C GLU A 88 9.40 2.05 -6.25
N SER A 89 8.18 2.17 -5.71
CA SER A 89 7.90 1.86 -4.31
C SER A 89 7.73 0.37 -4.03
N TRP A 90 7.87 -0.50 -5.03
CA TRP A 90 7.67 -1.94 -4.91
C TRP A 90 8.48 -2.74 -5.95
N GLU A 91 8.62 -4.04 -5.71
CA GLU A 91 9.18 -5.00 -6.66
C GLU A 91 8.35 -6.29 -6.67
N ARG A 92 8.24 -6.94 -7.83
CA ARG A 92 7.63 -8.28 -7.93
C ARG A 92 8.60 -9.31 -7.38
N LEU A 93 8.09 -10.27 -6.61
CA LEU A 93 8.86 -11.43 -6.19
C LEU A 93 8.69 -12.53 -7.24
N ASP A 94 9.80 -12.99 -7.81
CA ASP A 94 9.78 -14.14 -8.71
C ASP A 94 9.40 -15.42 -7.94
N PRO A 95 8.67 -16.36 -8.56
CA PRO A 95 8.28 -17.64 -7.96
C PRO A 95 9.46 -18.52 -7.52
#